data_AF-A0A316HM12-F1
#
_entry.id   AF-A0A316HM12-F1
#
_cell.length_a   1.000
_cell.length_b   1.000
_cell.length_c   1.000
_cell.angle_alpha   90.00
_cell.angle_beta   90.00
_cell.angle_gamma   90.00
#
_symmetry.space_group_name_H-M   'P 1'
#
loop_
_entity.id
_entity.type
_entity.pdbx_description
1 polymer ?
#
loop_
_entity_poly.entity_id
_entity_poly.type
_entity_poly.pdbx_seq_one_letter_code
_entity_poly.pdbx_strand_id
1 'polypeptide(L)'
;MQFQLSGQQIEVTPALRDHATSKLDRLTRLDDKCLGLSIVLSVDKLQQRAEGTLAVNGATLHAEAAEADMYASIDVLFDKLVAQLRKHRDKLCDKHQREVRQERQYG
;
A
#
# COMPACT_ATOMS: atom_id res chain seq x y z
N MET A 1 -1.66 -8.39 -9.60
CA MET A 1 -2.27 -7.63 -8.48
C MET A 1 -3.48 -6.88 -9.01
N GLN A 2 -4.65 -7.03 -8.39
CA GLN A 2 -5.85 -6.26 -8.76
C GLN A 2 -5.72 -4.81 -8.27
N PHE A 3 -6.02 -3.82 -9.10
CA PHE A 3 -6.05 -2.41 -8.69
C PHE A 3 -7.47 -1.84 -8.81
N GLN A 4 -7.91 -1.12 -7.78
CA GLN A 4 -9.17 -0.39 -7.76
C GLN A 4 -8.91 1.03 -7.25
N LEU A 5 -9.49 2.00 -7.96
CA LEU A 5 -9.44 3.41 -7.59
C LEU A 5 -10.84 3.98 -7.73
N SER A 6 -11.37 4.52 -6.63
CA SER A 6 -12.67 5.15 -6.54
C SER A 6 -12.57 6.51 -5.86
N GLY A 7 -13.58 7.35 -6.09
CA GLY A 7 -13.74 8.64 -5.43
C GLY A 7 -14.99 8.63 -4.56
N GLN A 8 -14.90 9.15 -3.33
CA GLN A 8 -16.05 9.40 -2.48
C GLN A 8 -16.56 10.81 -2.76
N GLN A 9 -17.71 10.90 -3.44
CA GLN A 9 -18.33 12.17 -3.84
C GLN A 9 -17.43 13.06 -4.71
N ILE A 10 -16.38 12.50 -5.30
CA ILE A 10 -15.52 13.16 -6.26
C ILE A 10 -15.35 12.29 -7.51
N GLU A 11 -15.16 12.97 -8.63
CA GLU A 11 -14.86 12.31 -9.89
C GLU A 11 -13.36 11.97 -9.96
N VAL A 12 -13.05 10.70 -10.24
CA VAL A 12 -11.67 10.27 -10.48
C VAL A 12 -11.33 10.52 -11.94
N THR A 13 -10.57 11.58 -12.19
CA THR A 13 -10.11 11.93 -13.54
C THR A 13 -9.10 10.90 -14.09
N PRO A 14 -8.95 10.79 -15.42
CA PRO A 14 -7.93 9.93 -16.02
C PRO A 14 -6.52 10.25 -15.52
N ALA A 15 -6.17 11.53 -15.36
CA ALA A 15 -4.86 11.94 -14.87
C ALA A 15 -4.56 11.46 -13.44
N LEU A 16 -5.57 11.49 -12.54
CA LEU A 16 -5.43 10.94 -11.18
C LEU A 16 -5.25 9.42 -11.20
N ARG A 17 -5.98 8.74 -12.08
CA ARG A 17 -5.86 7.29 -12.28
C ARG A 17 -4.48 6.92 -12.80
N ASP A 18 -3.97 7.64 -13.79
CA ASP A 18 -2.65 7.42 -14.36
C ASP A 18 -1.55 7.67 -13.32
N HIS A 19 -1.69 8.74 -12.54
CA HIS A 19 -0.75 9.05 -11.45
C HIS A 19 -0.70 7.94 -10.41
N ALA A 20 -1.84 7.52 -9.86
CA ALA A 20 -1.90 6.41 -8.91
C ALA A 20 -1.40 5.09 -9.52
N THR A 21 -1.71 4.82 -10.78
CA THR A 21 -1.26 3.61 -11.48
C THR A 21 0.26 3.60 -11.65
N SER A 22 0.87 4.74 -11.96
CA SER A 22 2.34 4.86 -12.08
C SER A 22 3.09 4.50 -10.79
N LYS A 23 2.46 4.70 -9.63
CA LYS A 23 3.05 4.43 -8.31
C LYS A 23 2.94 2.96 -7.91
N LEU A 24 2.07 2.17 -8.54
CA LEU A 24 1.90 0.74 -8.27
C LEU A 24 3.17 -0.06 -8.46
N ASP A 25 3.98 0.31 -9.45
CA ASP A 25 5.24 -0.40 -9.79
C ASP A 25 6.20 -0.43 -8.59
N ARG A 26 6.18 0.58 -7.72
CA ARG A 26 6.98 0.60 -6.49
C ARG A 26 6.56 -0.48 -5.49
N LEU A 27 5.26 -0.77 -5.39
CA LEU A 27 4.73 -1.80 -4.49
C LEU A 27 4.97 -3.20 -5.05
N THR A 28 4.70 -3.42 -6.33
CA THR A 28 4.87 -4.73 -6.97
C THR A 28 6.33 -5.15 -7.01
N ARG A 29 7.28 -4.24 -7.31
CA ARG A 29 8.72 -4.54 -7.22
C ARG A 29 9.19 -4.88 -5.80
N LEU A 30 8.47 -4.38 -4.79
CA LEU A 30 8.82 -4.64 -3.41
C LEU A 30 8.26 -5.98 -2.94
N ASP A 31 7.09 -6.41 -3.39
CA ASP A 31 6.57 -7.75 -3.10
C ASP A 31 5.63 -8.24 -4.21
N ASP A 32 6.05 -9.26 -4.95
CA ASP A 32 5.23 -9.91 -5.97
C ASP A 32 3.99 -10.60 -5.37
N LYS A 33 3.93 -10.78 -4.04
CA LYS A 33 2.81 -11.38 -3.30
C LYS A 33 1.69 -10.40 -2.97
N CYS A 34 1.70 -9.18 -3.51
CA CYS A 34 0.58 -8.25 -3.37
C CYS A 34 -0.64 -8.76 -4.15
N LEU A 35 -1.74 -9.00 -3.45
CA LEU A 35 -2.98 -9.56 -4.01
C LEU A 35 -3.79 -8.47 -4.72
N GLY A 36 -3.94 -7.32 -4.06
CA GLY A 36 -4.64 -6.18 -4.62
C GLY A 36 -4.50 -4.90 -3.81
N LEU A 37 -4.75 -3.77 -4.44
CA LEU A 37 -4.82 -2.45 -3.81
C LEU A 37 -6.14 -1.79 -4.18
N SER A 38 -6.85 -1.32 -3.16
CA SER A 38 -7.99 -0.43 -3.29
C SER A 38 -7.62 0.94 -2.73
N ILE A 39 -7.84 1.99 -3.52
CA ILE A 39 -7.66 3.39 -3.10
C ILE A 39 -9.00 4.11 -3.23
N VAL A 40 -9.35 4.84 -2.18
CA VAL A 40 -10.49 5.77 -2.14
C VAL A 40 -9.95 7.19 -2.00
N LEU A 41 -10.33 8.06 -2.94
CA LEU A 41 -10.00 9.47 -2.90
C LEU A 41 -11.20 10.27 -2.39
N SER A 42 -10.99 11.23 -1.50
CA SER A 42 -12.08 12.04 -0.94
C SER A 42 -11.59 13.46 -0.64
N VAL A 43 -12.52 14.38 -0.35
CA VAL A 43 -12.19 15.74 0.08
C VAL A 43 -12.89 15.99 1.40
N ASP A 44 -12.10 16.29 2.44
CA ASP A 44 -12.62 16.71 3.75
C ASP A 44 -12.29 18.18 3.97
N LYS A 45 -13.33 19.02 3.95
CA LYS A 45 -13.23 20.49 4.05
C LYS A 45 -12.32 21.09 2.98
N LEU A 46 -11.04 21.29 3.30
CA LEU A 46 -10.02 21.87 2.43
C LEU A 46 -8.87 20.89 2.16
N GLN A 47 -8.87 19.71 2.78
CA GLN A 47 -7.83 18.71 2.59
C GLN A 47 -8.26 17.65 1.59
N GLN A 48 -7.34 17.35 0.68
CA GLN A 48 -7.46 16.25 -0.27
C GLN A 48 -7.04 14.98 0.48
N ARG A 49 -7.86 13.94 0.45
CA ARG A 49 -7.63 12.70 1.21
C ARG A 49 -7.49 11.51 0.28
N ALA A 50 -6.54 10.64 0.61
CA ALA A 50 -6.32 9.38 -0.06
C ALA A 50 -6.21 8.27 0.99
N GLU A 51 -7.10 7.28 0.91
CA GLU A 51 -7.13 6.11 1.77
C GLU A 51 -6.83 4.88 0.93
N GLY A 52 -5.93 4.02 1.40
CA GLY A 52 -5.44 2.87 0.65
C GLY A 52 -5.43 1.60 1.49
N THR A 53 -5.94 0.52 0.91
CA THR A 53 -5.91 -0.82 1.50
C THR A 53 -5.22 -1.78 0.56
N LEU A 54 -4.04 -2.24 0.96
CA LEU A 54 -3.22 -3.22 0.25
C LEU A 54 -3.41 -4.61 0.88
N ALA A 55 -3.94 -5.55 0.10
CA ALA A 55 -4.05 -6.95 0.47
C ALA A 55 -2.76 -7.69 0.12
N VAL A 56 -2.18 -8.38 1.10
CA VAL A 56 -1.00 -9.24 0.94
C VAL A 56 -1.30 -10.61 1.53
N ASN A 57 -0.42 -11.58 1.28
CA ASN A 57 -0.61 -12.92 1.82
C ASN A 57 -0.63 -12.92 3.35
N GLY A 58 -1.77 -13.26 3.93
CA GLY A 58 -1.94 -13.40 5.39
C GLY A 58 -2.08 -12.07 6.15
N ALA A 59 -2.18 -10.92 5.47
CA ALA A 59 -2.43 -9.63 6.13
C ALA A 59 -3.07 -8.60 5.19
N THR A 60 -3.66 -7.57 5.78
CA THR A 60 -4.08 -6.35 5.09
C THR A 60 -3.33 -5.16 5.68
N LEU A 61 -2.80 -4.30 4.80
CA LEU A 61 -2.10 -3.09 5.15
C LEU A 61 -2.98 -1.91 4.78
N HIS A 62 -3.25 -1.04 5.75
CA HIS A 62 -4.12 0.11 5.57
C HIS A 62 -3.37 1.39 5.94
N ALA A 63 -3.55 2.41 5.12
CA ALA A 63 -2.97 3.73 5.33
C ALA A 63 -3.91 4.81 4.79
N GLU A 64 -3.78 6.00 5.38
CA GLU A 64 -4.48 7.21 4.95
C GLU A 64 -3.49 8.38 4.87
N ALA A 65 -3.77 9.35 4.01
CA ALA A 65 -3.02 10.60 3.89
C ALA A 65 -3.97 11.76 3.57
N ALA A 66 -3.68 12.92 4.14
CA ALA A 66 -4.46 14.14 3.95
C ALA A 66 -3.51 15.31 3.74
N GLU A 67 -3.49 15.86 2.54
CA GLU A 67 -2.61 16.95 2.13
C GLU A 67 -3.41 18.08 1.46
N ALA A 68 -2.74 19.17 1.14
CA ALA A 68 -3.36 20.31 0.44
C ALA A 68 -3.72 19.98 -1.02
N ASP A 69 -3.09 18.97 -1.63
CA ASP A 69 -3.28 18.56 -3.01
C ASP A 69 -3.45 17.04 -3.13
N MET A 70 -4.29 16.59 -4.07
CA MET A 70 -4.65 15.18 -4.22
C MET A 70 -3.46 14.32 -4.67
N TYR A 71 -2.58 14.85 -5.53
CA TYR A 71 -1.37 14.13 -5.95
C TYR A 71 -0.41 13.95 -4.77
N ALA A 72 -0.29 14.97 -3.92
CA ALA A 72 0.51 14.87 -2.70
C ALA A 72 -0.06 13.82 -1.73
N SER A 73 -1.39 13.79 -1.53
CA SER A 73 -2.05 12.77 -0.71
C SER A 73 -1.81 11.35 -1.24
N ILE A 74 -1.90 11.16 -2.56
CA ILE A 74 -1.59 9.89 -3.20
C ILE A 74 -0.13 9.50 -2.93
N ASP A 75 0.81 10.43 -3.12
CA ASP A 75 2.24 10.15 -2.92
C ASP A 75 2.56 9.75 -1.48
N VAL A 76 2.04 10.49 -0.50
CA VAL A 76 2.20 10.19 0.93
C VAL A 76 1.53 8.86 1.29
N LEU A 77 0.35 8.56 0.73
CA LEU A 77 -0.32 7.28 0.92
C LEU A 77 0.57 6.12 0.45
N PHE A 78 1.13 6.21 -0.76
CA PHE A 78 2.01 5.18 -1.32
C PHE A 78 3.26 4.99 -0.48
N ASP A 79 3.89 6.07 0.00
CA ASP A 79 5.07 5.98 0.86
C ASP A 79 4.75 5.27 2.19
N LYS A 80 3.58 5.54 2.80
CA LYS A 80 3.12 4.83 4.00
C LYS A 80 2.90 3.34 3.72
N LEU A 81 2.24 2.99 2.62
CA LEU A 81 2.01 1.58 2.23
C LEU A 81 3.33 0.85 1.96
N VAL A 82 4.28 1.48 1.26
CA VAL A 82 5.63 0.94 1.02
C VAL A 82 6.34 0.67 2.35
N ALA A 83 6.29 1.61 3.29
CA ALA A 83 6.92 1.43 4.60
C ALA A 83 6.29 0.28 5.41
N GLN A 84 4.96 0.15 5.37
CA GLN A 84 4.25 -0.97 6.00
C GLN A 84 4.59 -2.30 5.34
N LEU A 85 4.66 -2.34 4.00
CA LEU A 85 5.00 -3.54 3.24
C LEU A 85 6.42 -4.02 3.56
N ARG A 86 7.41 -3.11 3.63
CA ARG A 86 8.78 -3.45 4.07
C ARG A 86 8.78 -4.11 5.45
N LYS A 87 8.14 -3.47 6.43
CA LYS A 87 8.03 -4.02 7.80
C LYS A 87 7.34 -5.38 7.83
N HIS A 88 6.33 -5.60 6.99
CA HIS A 88 5.65 -6.87 6.89
C HIS A 88 6.59 -7.96 6.35
N ARG A 89 7.32 -7.69 5.26
CA ARG A 89 8.31 -8.61 4.69
C ARG A 89 9.43 -8.94 5.67
N ASP A 90 9.98 -7.92 6.34
CA ASP A 90 11.08 -8.10 7.30
C ASP A 90 10.66 -9.04 8.44
N LYS A 91 9.43 -8.91 8.95
CA LYS A 91 8.88 -9.80 9.99
C LYS A 91 8.71 -11.25 9.50
N LEU A 92 8.30 -11.46 8.25
CA LEU A 92 8.17 -12.80 7.68
C LEU A 92 9.54 -13.46 7.50
N CYS A 93 10.53 -12.71 7.01
CA CYS A 93 11.91 -13.19 6.86
C CYS A 93 12.56 -13.52 8.22
N ASP A 94 12.42 -12.66 9.23
CA ASP A 94 12.98 -12.90 10.58
C ASP A 94 12.39 -14.16 11.22
N LYS A 95 11.06 -14.37 11.11
CA LYS A 95 10.42 -15.61 11.58
C LYS A 95 11.01 -16.85 10.93
N HIS A 96 11.14 -16.85 9.60
CA HIS A 96 11.69 -17.97 8.87
C HIS A 96 13.15 -18.26 9.26
N GLN A 97 13.95 -17.21 9.47
CA GLN A 97 15.35 -17.37 9.88
C GLN A 97 15.51 -17.94 11.30
N ARG A 98 14.58 -17.63 12.21
CA ARG A 98 14.56 -18.19 13.57
C ARG A 98 14.13 -19.66 13.59
N GLU A 99 13.12 -20.04 12.81
CA GLU A 99 12.66 -21.43 12.68
C GLU A 99 13.78 -22.34 12.17
N VAL A 100 14.45 -21.94 11.08
CA VAL A 100 15.58 -22.70 10.50
C VAL A 100 16.76 -22.84 11.48
N ARG A 101 17.00 -21.84 12.34
CA ARG A 101 18.05 -21.94 13.38
C ARG A 101 17.68 -22.90 14.50
N GLN A 102 16.41 -22.96 14.91
CA GLN A 102 15.97 -23.92 15.93
C GLN A 102 16.03 -25.35 15.42
N GLU A 103 15.55 -25.63 14.20
CA GLU A 103 15.59 -26.99 13.64
C GLU A 103 17.01 -27.57 13.56
N ARG A 104 18.03 -26.73 13.25
CA ARG A 104 19.44 -27.15 13.19
C ARG A 104 20.12 -27.33 14.54
N GLN A 105 19.54 -26.83 15.64
CA GLN A 105 20.12 -26.94 16.98
C GLN A 105 19.61 -28.18 17.74
N TYR A 106 18.54 -28.82 17.25
CA TYR A 106 17.89 -29.96 17.91
C TYR A 106 17.81 -31.23 17.02
N GLY A 107 18.43 -31.22 15.84
CA GLY A 107 18.59 -32.40 14.96
C GLY A 107 20.06 -32.73 14.75
#